data_AF-A0A4D7QUM4-F1
#
_entry.id   AF-A0A4D7QUM4-F1
#
_cell.length_a   1.000
_cell.length_b   1.000
_cell.length_c   1.000
_cell.angle_alpha   90.00
_cell.angle_beta   90.00
_cell.angle_gamma   90.00
#
_symmetry.space_group_name_H-M   'P 1'
#
loop_
_entity.id
_entity.type
_entity.pdbx_description
1 polymer ?
#
loop_
_entity_poly.entity_id
_entity_poly.type
_entity_poly.pdbx_seq_one_letter_code
_entity_poly.pdbx_strand_id
1 'polypeptide(L)' 'MVCPSAGGLWIARESQGLAEGVFRTRQEAVRFALAEGGRDNVVRFSASPALPSYLTPLP' A
#
# COMPACT_ATOMS: atom_id res chain seq x y z
N MET A 1 2.74 0.50 4.62
CA MET A 1 3.13 -0.76 3.99
C MET A 1 3.04 -0.61 2.48
N VAL A 2 4.03 -1.10 1.73
CA VAL A 2 3.98 -1.20 0.26
C VAL A 2 4.18 -2.65 -0.16
N CYS A 3 3.29 -3.18 -1.00
CA CYS A 3 3.33 -4.56 -1.46
C CYS A 3 2.83 -4.70 -2.90
N PRO A 4 3.20 -5.78 -3.61
CA PRO A 4 2.60 -6.09 -4.90
C PRO A 4 1.13 -6.51 -4.74
N SER A 5 0.35 -6.34 -5.81
CA SER A 5 -0.99 -6.92 -5.94
C SER A 5 -0.96 -8.07 -6.94
N ALA A 6 -1.92 -9.00 -6.84
CA ALA A 6 -2.06 -10.14 -7.74
C ALA A 6 -2.18 -9.74 -9.24
N GLY A 7 -2.59 -8.50 -9.53
CA GLY A 7 -2.71 -7.96 -10.89
C GLY A 7 -1.47 -7.21 -11.42
N GLY A 8 -0.29 -7.35 -10.80
CA GLY A 8 0.92 -6.63 -11.21
C GLY A 8 0.96 -5.14 -10.81
N LEU A 9 -0.03 -4.70 -10.04
CA LEU A 9 -0.12 -3.37 -9.44
C LEU A 9 0.63 -3.33 -8.10
N TRP A 10 0.73 -2.15 -7.51
CA TRP A 10 1.35 -1.91 -6.21
C TRP A 10 0.35 -1.26 -5.26
N ILE A 11 0.27 -1.77 -4.04
CA ILE A 11 -0.60 -1.25 -3.00
C ILE A 11 0.26 -0.53 -1.98
N ALA A 12 -0.18 0.66 -1.58
CA ALA A 12 0.32 1.34 -0.40
C ALA A 12 -0.81 1.46 0.61
N ARG A 13 -0.60 0.92 1.80
CA ARG A 13 -1.58 0.93 2.90
C ARG A 13 -0.94 1.50 4.16
N GLU A 14 -1.60 2.44 4.80
CA GLU A 14 -1.19 2.97 6.11
C GLU A 14 -1.29 1.87 7.18
N SER A 15 -0.55 2.00 8.30
CA SER A 15 -0.43 0.96 9.32
C SER A 15 -1.74 0.58 10.02
N GLN A 16 -2.69 1.51 10.15
CA GLN A 16 -4.03 1.29 10.69
C GLN A 16 -5.06 0.97 9.60
N GLY A 17 -4.65 0.96 8.32
CA GLY A 17 -5.52 0.67 7.19
C GLY A 17 -6.55 1.76 6.88
N LEU A 18 -6.41 2.95 7.45
CA LEU A 18 -7.33 4.08 7.24
C LEU A 18 -7.16 4.71 5.86
N ALA A 19 -5.96 4.64 5.30
CA ALA A 19 -5.63 5.12 3.96
C ALA A 19 -5.01 3.99 3.13
N GLU A 20 -5.48 3.88 1.89
CA GLU A 20 -4.96 2.96 0.89
C GLU A 20 -4.96 3.60 -0.50
N GLY A 21 -3.94 3.29 -1.30
CA GLY A 21 -3.94 3.53 -2.73
C GLY A 21 -3.41 2.35 -3.53
N VAL A 22 -3.88 2.23 -4.77
CA VAL A 22 -3.41 1.25 -5.76
C VAL A 22 -2.74 1.98 -6.92
N PHE A 23 -1.54 1.54 -7.28
CA PHE A 23 -0.64 2.23 -8.19
C PHE A 23 -0.10 1.29 -9.25
N ARG A 24 0.29 1.84 -10.40
CA ARG A 24 0.87 1.05 -11.49
C ARG A 24 2.31 0.66 -11.19
N THR A 25 3.03 1.50 -10.45
CA THR A 25 4.44 1.31 -10.16
C THR A 25 4.74 1.30 -8.66
N ARG A 26 5.80 0.58 -8.27
CA ARG A 26 6.33 0.60 -6.90
C ARG A 26 6.66 2.01 -6.44
N GLN A 27 7.20 2.83 -7.34
CA GLN A 27 7.66 4.18 -7.03
C GLN A 27 6.51 5.10 -6.64
N GLU A 28 5.38 5.03 -7.35
CA GLU A 28 4.17 5.79 -7.00
C GLU A 28 3.61 5.37 -5.64
N ALA A 29 3.54 4.06 -5.39
CA ALA A 29 3.09 3.52 -4.09
C ALA A 29 3.99 3.98 -2.92
N VAL A 30 5.31 4.01 -3.13
CA VAL A 30 6.26 4.50 -2.11
C VAL A 30 6.09 6.00 -1.88
N ARG A 31 5.92 6.80 -2.93
CA ARG A 31 5.69 8.25 -2.81
C ARG A 31 4.42 8.55 -2.01
N PHE A 32 3.34 7.82 -2.28
CA PHE A 32 2.12 7.92 -1.49
C PHE A 32 2.37 7.56 -0.02
N ALA A 33 3.02 6.42 0.25
CA ALA A 33 3.32 5.99 1.61
C ALA A 33 4.19 6.99 2.40
N LEU A 34 5.12 7.68 1.72
CA LEU A 34 5.95 8.74 2.30
C LEU A 34 5.17 10.05 2.52
N ALA A 35 4.17 10.35 1.69
CA ALA A 35 3.33 11.53 1.89
C ALA A 35 2.39 11.34 3.09
N GLU A 36 1.81 10.14 3.25
CA GLU A 36 0.89 9.81 4.33
C GLU A 36 1.60 9.51 5.67
N GLY A 37 2.87 9.09 5.65
CA GLY A 37 3.61 8.57 6.81
C GLY A 37 4.07 9.61 7.85
N GLY A 38 3.92 10.91 7.60
CA GLY A 38 4.24 11.96 8.56
C GLY A 38 5.74 12.03 8.95
N ARG A 39 6.07 12.52 10.16
CA ARG A 39 7.46 12.85 10.55
C ARG A 39 8.43 11.67 10.65
N ASP A 40 7.93 10.45 10.90
CA ASP A 40 8.78 9.26 11.09
C ASP A 40 8.99 8.44 9.80
N ASN A 41 8.17 8.63 8.76
CA ASN A 41 8.35 8.18 7.36
C ASN A 41 8.98 6.79 7.10
N VAL A 42 8.70 5.80 7.95
CA VAL A 42 9.17 4.44 7.72
C VAL A 42 8.21 3.70 6.79
N VAL A 43 8.60 3.57 5.52
CA VAL A 43 7.88 2.72 4.56
C VAL A 43 8.28 1.25 4.77
N ARG A 44 7.36 0.46 5.32
CA ARG A 44 7.52 -1.00 5.40
C ARG A 44 7.19 -1.65 4.06
N PHE A 45 8.07 -2.51 3.56
CA PHE A 45 7.84 -3.30 2.35
C PHE A 45 7.43 -4.72 2.71
N SER A 46 6.56 -5.30 1.89
CA SER A 46 6.25 -6.73 1.90
C SER A 46 6.38 -7.30 0.51
N ALA A 47 7.00 -8.48 0.42
CA ALA A 47 7.05 -9.27 -0.81
C ALA A 47 5.77 -10.12 -1.01
N SER A 48 4.98 -10.31 0.05
CA SER A 48 3.71 -11.04 -0.05
C SER A 48 2.67 -10.16 -0.75
N PRO A 49 2.03 -10.66 -1.83
CA PRO A 49 0.99 -9.93 -2.52
C PRO A 49 -0.22 -9.70 -1.62
N ALA A 50 -0.86 -8.54 -1.75
CA ALA A 50 -2.11 -8.23 -1.07
C ALA A 50 -3.23 -7.91 -2.07
N LEU A 51 -4.46 -8.06 -1.60
CA LEU A 51 -5.64 -7.53 -2.29
C LEU A 51 -5.96 -6.12 -1.77
N PRO A 52 -6.43 -5.21 -2.65
CA PRO A 52 -7.00 -3.95 -2.23
C PRO A 52 -8.15 -4.17 -1.25
N SER A 53 -8.30 -3.28 -0.28
CA SER A 53 -9.29 -3.41 0.81
C SER A 53 -10.73 -3.47 0.28
N TYR A 54 -11.00 -2.77 -0.82
CA TYR A 54 -12.30 -2.77 -1.49
C TYR A 54 -12.61 -4.06 -2.28
N LEU A 55 -11.64 -4.96 -2.46
CA LEU A 55 -11.83 -6.29 -3.04
C LEU A 55 -11.88 -7.41 -1.99
N THR A 56 -11.51 -7.11 -0.74
CA THR A 56 -11.77 -8.00 0.39
C THR A 56 -13.17 -7.71 0.93
N PRO A 57 -14.10 -8.69 0.91
CA PRO A 57 -15.36 -8.56 1.63
C PRO A 57 -15.04 -8.33 3.11
N LEU A 58 -15.71 -7.37 3.75
CA LEU A 58 -15.73 -7.31 5.20
C LEU A 58 -16.36 -8.62 5.73
N PRO A 59 -15.83 -9.21 6.81
CA PRO A 59 -16.45 -10.38 7.44
C PRO A 59 -17.85 -10.08 7.98
#